data_AF-A0A3B8QSW7-F1
#
_entry.id   AF-A0A3B8QSW7-F1
#
_cell.length_a   1.000
_cell.length_b   1.000
_cell.length_c   1.000
_cell.angle_alpha   90.00
_cell.angle_beta   90.00
_cell.angle_gamma   90.00
#
_symmetry.space_group_name_H-M   'P 1'
#
loop_
_entity.id
_entity.type
_entity.pdbx_description
1 polymer ?
#
loop_
_entity_poly.entity_id
_entity_poly.type
_entity_poly.pdbx_seq_one_letter_code
_entity_poly.pdbx_strand_id
1 'polypeptide(L)'
;MDYTITELSDEKAVVTFADGAWATVPVLETDTKEVFETRLQGFVTKTTGSNPEWIAVNQTGSVTQEAYSETTVEKVEETDNPAWLDARIAAYGATSSQIEFITEKGLAAWQEEVAAIKLANPIV
;
A
#
# COMPACT_ATOMS: atom_id res chain seq x y z
N MET A 1 11.03 -28.25 -9.40
CA MET A 1 11.12 -26.87 -9.91
C MET A 1 12.51 -26.74 -10.49
N ASP A 2 12.64 -26.53 -11.79
CA ASP A 2 13.96 -26.36 -12.41
C ASP A 2 14.41 -24.91 -12.27
N TYR A 3 15.57 -24.71 -11.66
CA TYR A 3 16.14 -23.39 -11.41
C TYR A 3 17.65 -23.41 -11.55
N THR A 4 18.23 -22.28 -11.93
CA THR A 4 19.67 -22.08 -12.06
C THR A 4 20.09 -20.92 -11.17
N ILE A 5 21.11 -21.12 -10.33
CA ILE A 5 21.72 -20.04 -9.54
C ILE A 5 22.67 -19.29 -10.48
N THR A 6 22.32 -18.05 -10.82
CA THR A 6 23.09 -17.21 -11.75
C THR A 6 24.09 -16.30 -11.05
N GLU A 7 23.83 -15.98 -9.78
CA GLU A 7 24.73 -15.18 -8.94
C GLU A 7 24.63 -15.67 -7.49
N LEU A 8 25.78 -15.72 -6.81
CA LEU A 8 25.87 -15.99 -5.39
C LEU A 8 26.80 -14.93 -4.78
N SER A 9 26.29 -14.15 -3.85
CA SER A 9 27.01 -13.10 -3.12
C SER A 9 26.66 -13.16 -1.65
N ASP A 10 27.39 -12.45 -0.80
CA ASP A 10 27.24 -12.53 0.66
C ASP A 10 25.77 -12.40 1.07
N GLU A 11 25.25 -13.51 1.62
CA GLU A 11 23.88 -13.70 2.13
C GLU A 11 22.74 -13.74 1.10
N LYS A 12 23.02 -13.83 -0.22
CA LYS A 12 21.97 -13.90 -1.26
C LYS A 12 22.36 -14.68 -2.50
N ALA A 13 21.38 -15.40 -3.06
CA ALA A 13 21.46 -16.05 -4.36
C ALA A 13 20.45 -15.42 -5.33
N VAL A 14 20.88 -15.16 -6.56
CA VAL A 14 19.98 -14.84 -7.68
C VAL A 14 19.68 -16.14 -8.40
N VAL A 15 18.39 -16.47 -8.48
CA VAL A 15 17.87 -17.69 -9.07
C VAL A 15 17.06 -17.35 -10.31
N THR A 16 17.35 -18.00 -11.42
CA THR A 16 16.57 -17.91 -12.67
C THR A 16 15.80 -19.20 -12.89
N PHE A 17 14.53 -19.07 -13.27
CA PHE A 17 13.61 -20.18 -13.52
C PHE A 17 13.50 -20.47 -15.03
N ALA A 18 12.95 -21.64 -15.38
CA ALA A 18 12.81 -22.07 -16.77
C ALA A 18 11.92 -21.17 -17.64
N ASP A 19 11.02 -20.39 -17.03
CA ASP A 19 10.15 -19.41 -17.69
C ASP A 19 10.85 -18.05 -17.93
N GLY A 20 12.13 -17.93 -17.57
CA GLY A 20 12.89 -16.69 -17.67
C GLY A 20 12.58 -15.68 -16.56
N ALA A 21 11.74 -16.05 -15.58
CA ALA A 21 11.58 -15.27 -14.37
C ALA A 21 12.78 -15.46 -13.43
N TRP A 22 13.01 -14.52 -12.53
CA TRP A 22 14.11 -14.59 -11.59
C TRP A 22 13.71 -14.11 -10.19
N ALA A 23 14.42 -14.56 -9.16
CA ALA A 23 14.24 -14.14 -7.78
C ALA A 23 15.59 -13.96 -7.08
N THR A 24 15.68 -12.97 -6.19
CA THR A 24 16.79 -12.87 -5.23
C THR A 24 16.32 -13.47 -3.92
N VAL A 25 16.96 -14.56 -3.51
CA VAL A 25 16.61 -15.31 -2.30
C VAL A 25 17.75 -15.16 -1.29
N PRO A 26 17.47 -14.75 -0.06
CA PRO A 26 18.50 -14.71 0.98
C PRO A 26 18.99 -16.13 1.28
N VAL A 27 20.28 -16.27 1.55
CA VAL A 27 20.94 -17.54 1.90
C VAL A 27 21.59 -17.36 3.26
N LEU A 28 21.29 -18.27 4.19
CA LEU A 28 21.90 -18.34 5.51
C LEU A 28 22.93 -19.46 5.55
N GLU A 29 24.00 -19.33 6.34
CA GLU A 29 25.03 -20.38 6.47
C GLU A 29 24.48 -21.72 6.95
N THR A 30 23.35 -21.69 7.69
CA THR A 30 22.68 -22.88 8.23
C THR A 30 21.56 -23.40 7.32
N ASP A 31 21.34 -22.79 6.15
CA ASP A 31 20.31 -23.26 5.23
C ASP A 31 20.67 -24.65 4.67
N THR A 32 19.70 -25.56 4.76
CA THR A 32 19.74 -26.79 3.96
C THR A 32 19.13 -26.52 2.59
N LYS A 33 19.41 -27.40 1.63
CA LYS A 33 18.81 -27.35 0.30
C LYS A 33 17.27 -27.30 0.36
N GLU A 34 16.66 -28.08 1.24
CA GLU A 34 15.19 -28.14 1.38
C GLU A 34 14.60 -26.84 1.94
N VAL A 35 15.29 -26.20 2.90
CA VAL A 35 14.89 -24.89 3.45
C VAL A 35 14.97 -23.82 2.36
N PHE A 36 16.04 -23.84 1.56
CA PHE A 36 16.20 -22.94 0.43
C PHE A 36 15.11 -23.12 -0.63
N GLU A 37 14.80 -24.36 -1.02
CA GLU A 37 13.75 -24.66 -2.01
C GLU A 37 12.34 -24.33 -1.51
N THR A 38 12.07 -24.52 -0.21
CA THR A 38 10.81 -24.09 0.42
C THR A 38 10.68 -22.57 0.37
N ARG A 39 11.78 -21.85 0.66
CA ARG A 39 11.81 -20.39 0.56
C ARG A 39 11.60 -19.94 -0.88
N LEU A 40 12.23 -20.60 -1.85
CA LEU A 40 12.12 -20.30 -3.28
C LEU A 40 10.65 -20.35 -3.78
N GLN A 41 9.85 -21.30 -3.29
CA GLN A 41 8.42 -21.40 -3.61
C GLN A 41 7.58 -20.23 -3.08
N GLY A 42 8.01 -19.60 -1.99
CA GLY A 42 7.31 -18.47 -1.37
C GLY A 42 7.69 -17.10 -1.93
N PHE A 43 8.72 -17.01 -2.78
CA PHE A 43 9.18 -15.74 -3.34
C PHE A 43 8.41 -15.38 -4.62
N VAL A 44 8.01 -14.11 -4.71
CA VAL A 44 7.43 -13.56 -5.94
C VAL A 44 8.52 -13.50 -7.00
N THR A 45 8.34 -14.25 -8.08
CA THR A 45 9.25 -14.22 -9.23
C THR A 45 9.08 -12.91 -9.99
N LYS A 46 10.19 -12.32 -10.43
CA LYS A 46 10.20 -11.12 -11.26
C LYS A 46 10.29 -11.54 -12.70
N THR A 47 9.37 -11.06 -13.54
CA THR A 47 9.49 -11.23 -14.99
C THR A 47 10.56 -10.30 -15.53
N THR A 48 11.18 -10.70 -16.63
CA THR A 48 12.22 -9.94 -17.31
C THR A 48 11.60 -8.66 -17.89
N GLY A 49 11.74 -7.55 -17.16
CA GLY A 49 11.54 -6.20 -17.68
C GLY A 49 12.87 -5.63 -18.15
N SER A 50 12.85 -4.83 -19.22
CA SER A 50 14.03 -4.04 -19.59
C SER A 50 14.32 -3.04 -18.48
N ASN A 51 15.58 -2.96 -18.04
CA ASN A 51 16.01 -1.88 -17.15
C ASN A 51 15.78 -0.53 -17.87
N PRO A 52 15.31 0.51 -17.17
CA PRO A 52 15.26 1.86 -17.72
C PRO A 52 16.66 2.30 -18.18
N GLU A 53 16.76 2.96 -19.34
CA GLU A 53 18.05 3.36 -19.94
C GLU A 53 18.91 4.26 -19.03
N TRP A 54 18.30 4.96 -18.08
CA TRP A 54 19.00 5.82 -17.13
C TRP A 54 19.69 5.06 -15.99
N ILE A 55 19.38 3.77 -15.78
CA ILE A 55 19.98 2.92 -14.75
C ILE A 55 21.12 2.11 -15.37
N ALA A 56 22.35 2.39 -14.94
CA ALA A 56 23.55 1.68 -15.39
C ALA A 56 24.19 0.85 -14.28
N VAL A 57 24.84 -0.26 -14.65
CA VAL A 57 25.67 -1.04 -13.73
C VAL A 57 26.79 -0.14 -13.19
N ASN A 58 27.06 -0.21 -11.88
CA ASN A 58 28.02 0.65 -11.16
C ASN A 58 27.65 2.15 -11.06
N GLN A 59 26.40 2.52 -11.33
CA GLN A 59 25.94 3.88 -11.05
C GLN A 59 26.02 4.16 -9.54
N THR A 60 26.85 5.13 -9.17
CA THR A 60 26.90 5.66 -7.80
C THR A 60 25.91 6.83 -7.72
N GLY A 61 24.85 6.66 -6.94
CA GLY A 61 23.92 7.73 -6.62
C GLY A 61 24.29 8.40 -5.30
N SER A 62 23.92 9.66 -5.14
CA SER A 62 23.90 10.32 -3.83
C SER A 62 22.46 10.30 -3.34
N VAL A 63 22.21 9.69 -2.18
CA VAL A 63 20.93 9.84 -1.49
C VAL A 63 21.07 11.03 -0.56
N THR A 64 20.39 12.12 -0.88
CA THR A 64 20.16 13.17 0.12
C THR A 64 19.03 12.67 1.00
N GLN A 65 19.33 12.34 2.26
CA GLN A 65 18.28 12.18 3.25
C GLN A 65 17.68 13.56 3.46
N GLU A 66 16.50 13.80 2.89
CA GLU A 66 15.69 14.93 3.30
C GLU A 66 15.30 14.66 4.76
N ALA A 67 15.87 15.44 5.67
CA ALA A 67 15.41 15.44 7.05
C ALA A 67 13.90 15.66 7.02
N TYR A 68 13.17 14.87 7.79
CA TYR A 68 11.77 15.15 8.05
C TYR A 68 11.74 16.53 8.71
N SER A 69 11.53 17.57 7.90
CA SER A 69 10.99 18.80 8.42
C SER A 69 9.57 18.41 8.77
N GLU A 70 9.22 18.50 10.05
CA GLU A 70 7.85 18.89 10.35
C GLU A 70 7.65 20.19 9.58
N THR A 71 7.16 20.05 8.35
CA THR A 71 6.30 21.08 7.81
C THR A 71 5.23 21.14 8.88
N THR A 72 5.33 22.11 9.77
CA THR A 72 4.13 22.68 10.37
C THR A 72 3.27 22.90 9.15
N VAL A 73 2.33 21.98 8.92
CA VAL A 73 1.29 22.17 7.95
C VAL A 73 0.61 23.38 8.55
N GLU A 74 1.02 24.56 8.09
CA GLU A 74 0.21 25.74 8.21
C GLU A 74 -1.13 25.25 7.73
N LYS A 75 -2.08 25.15 8.68
CA LYS A 75 -3.42 24.65 8.44
C LYS A 75 -3.79 25.23 7.10
N VAL A 76 -3.87 24.39 6.07
CA VAL A 76 -4.45 24.81 4.80
C VAL A 76 -5.80 25.31 5.25
N GLU A 77 -5.96 26.64 5.26
CA GLU A 77 -7.25 27.29 5.49
C GLU A 77 -8.20 26.45 4.66
N GLU A 78 -9.11 25.73 5.35
CA GLU A 78 -9.99 24.76 4.72
C GLU A 78 -10.55 25.45 3.50
N THR A 79 -10.18 24.99 2.30
CA THR A 79 -10.87 25.43 1.11
C THR A 79 -12.32 25.12 1.39
N ASP A 80 -13.15 26.17 1.53
CA ASP A 80 -14.53 26.05 1.98
C ASP A 80 -15.16 24.80 1.36
N ASN A 81 -15.56 23.85 2.21
CA ASN A 81 -16.25 22.67 1.74
C ASN A 81 -17.44 23.14 0.88
N PRO A 82 -17.79 22.41 -0.18
CA PRO A 82 -19.01 22.75 -0.90
C PRO A 82 -20.19 22.68 0.06
N ALA A 83 -21.13 23.63 -0.03
CA ALA A 83 -22.23 23.77 0.93
C ALA A 83 -23.04 22.48 1.17
N TRP A 84 -23.14 21.60 0.16
CA TRP A 84 -23.80 20.30 0.30
C TRP A 84 -23.08 19.36 1.27
N LEU A 85 -21.75 19.44 1.36
CA LEU A 85 -20.94 18.59 2.22
C LEU A 85 -21.07 19.03 3.68
N ASP A 86 -20.98 20.34 3.95
CA ASP A 86 -21.17 20.87 5.30
C ASP A 86 -22.58 20.60 5.83
N ALA A 87 -23.60 20.75 4.98
CA ALA A 87 -24.97 20.44 5.36
C ALA A 87 -25.17 18.96 5.71
N ARG A 88 -24.49 18.03 5.00
CA ARG A 88 -24.50 16.60 5.34
C ARG A 88 -23.76 16.31 6.64
N ILE A 89 -22.58 16.90 6.85
CA ILE A 89 -21.79 16.72 8.07
C ILE A 89 -22.60 17.19 9.28
N ALA A 90 -23.24 18.36 9.19
CA ALA A 90 -24.11 18.87 10.24
C ALA A 90 -25.32 17.95 10.50
N ALA A 91 -25.94 17.42 9.44
CA ALA A 91 -27.09 16.52 9.57
C ALA A 91 -26.72 15.12 10.13
N TYR A 92 -25.54 14.59 9.81
CA TYR A 92 -25.06 13.34 10.40
C TYR A 92 -24.78 13.47 11.90
N GLY A 93 -24.43 14.66 12.37
CA GLY A 93 -24.11 14.93 13.77
C GLY A 93 -22.85 14.21 14.25
N ALA A 94 -22.66 14.21 15.57
CA ALA A 94 -21.49 13.59 16.19
C ALA A 94 -21.46 12.07 16.01
N THR A 95 -20.26 11.50 15.86
CA THR A 95 -20.06 10.04 15.72
C THR A 95 -20.70 9.24 16.85
N SER A 96 -20.69 9.77 18.09
CA SER A 96 -21.35 9.14 19.22
C SER A 96 -22.86 8.98 19.02
N SER A 97 -23.53 10.00 18.48
CA SER A 97 -24.97 9.96 18.19
C SER A 97 -25.29 9.00 17.05
N GLN A 98 -24.42 8.91 16.05
CA GLN A 98 -24.56 7.93 14.96
C GLN A 98 -24.43 6.50 15.50
N ILE A 99 -23.45 6.25 16.36
CA ILE A 99 -23.25 4.94 16.99
C ILE A 99 -24.45 4.57 17.88
N GLU A 100 -24.96 5.51 18.68
CA GLU A 100 -26.14 5.31 19.51
C GLU A 100 -27.37 4.98 18.65
N PHE A 101 -27.63 5.74 17.58
CA PHE A 101 -28.72 5.48 16.66
C PHE A 101 -28.61 4.08 16.00
N ILE A 102 -27.42 3.71 15.51
CA ILE A 102 -27.19 2.37 14.94
C ILE A 102 -27.42 1.28 15.99
N THR A 103 -27.00 1.52 17.23
CA THR A 103 -27.17 0.55 18.33
C THR A 103 -28.65 0.37 18.69
N GLU A 104 -29.44 1.45 18.68
CA GLU A 104 -30.87 1.41 19.04
C GLU A 104 -31.79 0.97 17.90
N LYS A 105 -31.51 1.41 16.67
CA LYS A 105 -32.39 1.25 15.49
C LYS A 105 -31.85 0.30 14.45
N GLY A 106 -30.56 -0.04 14.52
CA GLY A 106 -29.88 -0.93 13.58
C GLY A 106 -29.27 -0.20 12.38
N LEU A 107 -28.33 -0.88 11.71
CA LEU A 107 -27.61 -0.33 10.56
C LEU A 107 -28.52 -0.03 9.36
N ALA A 108 -29.57 -0.84 9.14
CA ALA A 108 -30.51 -0.62 8.04
C ALA A 108 -31.27 0.71 8.21
N ALA A 109 -31.75 1.00 9.42
CA ALA A 109 -32.40 2.28 9.72
C ALA A 109 -31.43 3.46 9.54
N TRP A 110 -30.16 3.29 9.93
CA TRP A 110 -29.14 4.33 9.69
C TRP A 110 -28.89 4.57 8.21
N GLN A 111 -28.90 3.53 7.38
CA GLN A 111 -28.76 3.67 5.93
C GLN A 111 -29.95 4.41 5.29
N GLU A 112 -31.17 4.19 5.77
CA GLU A 112 -32.36 4.95 5.35
C GLU A 112 -32.25 6.43 5.75
N GLU A 113 -31.81 6.71 6.98
CA GLU A 113 -31.59 8.08 7.47
C GLU A 113 -30.52 8.80 6.63
N VAL A 114 -29.39 8.15 6.36
CA VAL A 114 -28.33 8.69 5.50
C VAL A 114 -28.85 8.93 4.08
N ALA A 115 -29.70 8.06 3.54
CA ALA A 115 -30.31 8.27 2.23
C ALA A 115 -31.23 9.51 2.23
N ALA A 116 -32.04 9.71 3.27
CA ALA A 116 -32.87 10.89 3.45
C ALA A 116 -32.02 12.18 3.56
N ILE A 117 -30.95 12.15 4.34
CA ILE A 117 -29.99 13.27 4.47
C ILE A 117 -29.36 13.63 3.13
N LYS A 118 -28.96 12.63 2.33
CA LYS A 118 -28.38 12.86 1.00
C LYS A 118 -29.38 13.41 -0.01
N LEU A 119 -30.64 13.00 0.09
CA LEU A 119 -31.72 13.52 -0.75
C LEU A 119 -32.06 14.98 -0.39
N ALA A 120 -32.07 15.32 0.90
CA ALA A 120 -32.27 16.68 1.38
C ALA A 120 -31.09 17.61 1.03
N ASN A 121 -29.88 17.05 0.90
CA ASN A 121 -28.64 17.78 0.61
C ASN A 121 -27.97 17.19 -0.64
N PRO A 122 -28.51 17.42 -1.85
CA PRO A 122 -27.99 16.85 -3.09
C PRO A 122 -26.62 17.43 -3.44
N ILE A 123 -25.82 16.64 -4.18
CA ILE A 123 -24.60 17.16 -4.81
C ILE A 123 -25.06 18.01 -5.99
N VAL A 124 -24.59 19.26 -6.04
CA VAL A 124 -24.92 20.24 -7.09
C VAL A 124 -24.18 19.92 -8.38
#